data_AF-A0A499UJL3-F1
#
_entry.id   AF-A0A499UJL3-F1
#
_cell.length_a   1.000
_cell.length_b   1.000
_cell.length_c   1.000
_cell.angle_alpha   90.00
_cell.angle_beta   90.00
_cell.angle_gamma   90.00
#
_symmetry.space_group_name_H-M   'P 1'
#
loop_
_entity.id
_entity.type
_entity.pdbx_description
1 polymer ?
#
loop_
_entity_poly.entity_id
_entity_poly.type
_entity_poly.pdbx_seq_one_letter_code
_entity_poly.pdbx_strand_id
1 'polypeptide(L)'
;MGSVCAAAITATAALVPAVPAATASAAPSRPADRSVSELLTQLKTLYRKAEEATETYNATEEKLRKQRTRTRELTAELVHARTELADSHDDAGRLARQQYQGHSTLSSYAFLLTLLTPHPESAADEARELERAAGREAVLMQRLTRGERRADTIATRARTALDKQLSLTAKRKKQRDKVEKQLRSIEKLLVALSARQIAQVAQREREETAKAQRKLLDSGALDPAKSASPPAPTPGGGTRTTPAPGPGRATPAGTPSPVATVTAPRPRPAPAAPEWRPRRPGSGRSPTR
;
A
#
# COMPACT_ATOMS: atom_id res chain seq x y z
N MET A 1 -42.99 45.55 13.01
CA MET A 1 -41.62 45.62 12.46
C MET A 1 -41.29 44.25 11.88
N GLY A 2 -41.80 43.79 10.74
CA GLY A 2 -42.01 44.48 9.48
C GLY A 2 -40.70 44.57 8.70
N SER A 3 -40.28 43.51 8.02
CA SER A 3 -39.75 43.59 6.64
C SER A 3 -39.37 42.20 6.10
N VAL A 4 -40.14 41.76 5.12
CA VAL A 4 -39.84 40.66 4.20
C VAL A 4 -39.35 41.34 2.92
N CYS A 5 -38.10 41.13 2.51
CA CYS A 5 -37.59 41.71 1.26
C CYS A 5 -37.64 40.69 0.12
N ALA A 6 -38.38 41.13 -0.90
CA ALA A 6 -38.71 40.48 -2.15
C ALA A 6 -37.51 40.19 -3.07
N ALA A 7 -37.77 39.27 -4.01
CA ALA A 7 -36.93 38.87 -5.11
C ALA A 7 -36.61 39.99 -6.11
N ALA A 8 -35.43 39.92 -6.72
CA ALA A 8 -35.14 40.52 -8.02
C ALA A 8 -34.29 39.55 -8.84
N ILE A 9 -34.92 38.96 -9.86
CA ILE A 9 -34.27 38.14 -10.90
C ILE A 9 -33.76 39.12 -11.96
N THR A 10 -32.45 39.27 -12.10
CA THR A 10 -31.83 40.03 -13.19
C THR A 10 -31.39 39.07 -14.29
N ALA A 11 -32.14 39.07 -15.40
CA ALA A 11 -31.75 38.42 -16.63
C ALA A 11 -30.56 39.18 -17.25
N THR A 12 -29.38 38.57 -17.25
CA THR A 12 -28.21 39.09 -17.94
C THR A 12 -28.18 38.54 -19.36
N ALA A 13 -28.26 39.46 -20.33
CA ALA A 13 -28.18 39.17 -21.75
C ALA A 13 -26.82 38.55 -22.11
N ALA A 14 -26.86 37.44 -22.84
CA ALA A 14 -25.69 36.76 -23.38
C ALA A 14 -25.08 37.59 -24.52
N LEU A 15 -23.94 38.22 -24.28
CA LEU A 15 -23.07 38.76 -25.31
C LEU A 15 -22.14 37.63 -25.77
N VAL A 16 -22.32 37.17 -27.00
CA VAL A 16 -21.45 36.16 -27.65
C VAL A 16 -20.21 36.88 -28.18
N PRO A 17 -18.99 36.66 -27.64
CA PRO A 17 -17.78 37.07 -28.35
C PRO A 17 -17.53 36.08 -29.50
N ALA A 18 -17.43 36.61 -30.70
CA ALA A 18 -17.00 35.88 -31.89
C ALA A 18 -15.64 35.22 -31.63
N VAL A 19 -15.62 33.89 -31.64
CA VAL A 19 -14.40 33.10 -31.55
C VAL A 19 -13.68 33.22 -32.91
N PRO A 20 -12.43 33.69 -32.97
CA PRO A 20 -11.69 33.69 -34.22
C PRO A 20 -11.49 32.24 -34.66
N ALA A 21 -11.75 31.97 -35.94
CA ALA A 21 -11.59 30.68 -36.57
C ALA A 21 -10.20 30.12 -36.26
N ALA A 22 -10.16 29.15 -35.34
CA ALA A 22 -8.98 28.35 -35.09
C ALA A 22 -8.69 27.57 -36.37
N THR A 23 -7.47 27.77 -36.85
CA THR A 23 -6.83 27.07 -37.96
C THR A 23 -7.21 25.60 -37.99
N ALA A 24 -7.56 25.14 -39.19
CA ALA A 24 -7.88 23.77 -39.52
C ALA A 24 -6.97 22.80 -38.76
N SER A 25 -7.56 22.11 -37.78
CA SER A 25 -6.95 20.98 -37.12
C SER A 25 -6.67 19.94 -38.19
N ALA A 26 -5.39 19.80 -38.55
CA ALA A 26 -4.93 18.69 -39.36
C ALA A 26 -5.49 17.41 -38.73
N ALA A 27 -6.36 16.72 -39.48
CA ALA A 27 -6.89 15.43 -39.09
C ALA A 27 -5.70 14.55 -38.62
N PRO A 28 -5.83 13.77 -37.54
CA PRO A 28 -4.74 12.95 -37.05
C PRO A 28 -4.28 12.03 -38.18
N SER A 29 -3.12 12.33 -38.75
CA SER A 29 -2.53 11.56 -39.84
C SER A 29 -2.45 10.10 -39.40
N ARG A 30 -2.87 9.19 -40.30
CA ARG A 30 -2.81 7.76 -40.01
C ARG A 30 -1.35 7.43 -39.70
N PRO A 31 -1.08 6.49 -38.78
CA PRO A 31 0.30 6.10 -38.45
C PRO A 31 1.13 5.72 -39.68
N ALA A 32 0.48 5.23 -40.75
CA ALA A 32 1.09 4.94 -42.04
C ALA A 32 1.71 6.16 -42.75
N ASP A 33 1.21 7.37 -42.49
CA ASP A 33 1.66 8.62 -43.14
C ASP A 33 2.71 9.37 -42.30
N ARG A 34 3.05 8.86 -41.11
CA ARG A 34 4.02 9.48 -40.19
C ARG A 34 5.44 8.99 -40.46
N SER A 35 6.42 9.85 -40.19
CA SER A 35 7.82 9.49 -40.31
C SER A 35 8.21 8.45 -39.26
N VAL A 36 9.16 7.58 -39.60
CA VAL A 36 9.68 6.54 -38.70
C VAL A 36 10.28 7.16 -37.41
N SER A 37 10.96 8.30 -37.53
CA SER A 37 11.52 9.04 -36.40
C SER A 37 10.45 9.52 -35.41
N GLU A 38 9.31 10.01 -35.92
CA GLU A 38 8.19 10.43 -35.07
C GLU A 38 7.55 9.24 -34.35
N LEU A 39 7.39 8.11 -35.04
CA LEU A 39 6.84 6.88 -34.45
C LEU A 39 7.74 6.33 -33.33
N LEU A 40 9.06 6.29 -33.54
CA LEU A 40 10.02 5.86 -32.51
C LEU A 40 10.03 6.82 -31.31
N THR A 41 9.96 8.13 -31.55
CA THR A 41 9.88 9.13 -30.48
C THR A 41 8.59 8.99 -29.68
N GLN A 42 7.47 8.74 -30.37
CA GLN A 42 6.18 8.50 -29.73
C GLN A 42 6.21 7.21 -28.90
N LEU A 43 6.81 6.13 -29.42
CA LEU A 43 6.97 4.87 -28.70
C LEU A 43 7.81 5.04 -27.43
N LYS A 44 8.98 5.67 -27.52
CA LYS A 44 9.83 5.99 -26.36
C LYS A 44 9.07 6.80 -25.31
N THR A 45 8.28 7.76 -25.76
CA THR A 45 7.45 8.59 -24.86
C THR A 45 6.37 7.77 -24.16
N LEU A 46 5.70 6.85 -24.87
CA LEU A 46 4.70 5.97 -24.29
C LEU A 46 5.29 4.99 -23.27
N TYR A 47 6.46 4.42 -23.56
CA TYR A 47 7.17 3.57 -22.61
C TYR A 47 7.52 4.33 -21.33
N ARG A 48 8.10 5.53 -21.43
CA ARG A 48 8.39 6.37 -20.26
C ARG A 48 7.13 6.67 -19.45
N LYS A 49 6.02 7.02 -20.11
CA LYS A 49 4.72 7.24 -19.43
C LYS A 49 4.17 5.99 -18.75
N ALA A 50 4.39 4.80 -19.34
CA ALA A 50 3.98 3.53 -18.75
C ALA A 50 4.83 3.18 -17.53
N GLU A 51 6.14 3.44 -17.59
CA GLU A 51 7.07 3.28 -16.48
C GLU A 51 6.69 4.20 -15.32
N GLU A 52 6.55 5.51 -15.55
CA GLU A 52 6.08 6.47 -14.54
C GLU A 52 4.74 6.04 -13.92
N ALA A 53 3.78 5.57 -14.73
CA ALA A 53 2.50 5.08 -14.22
C ALA A 53 2.67 3.84 -13.34
N THR A 54 3.56 2.92 -13.73
CA THR A 54 3.83 1.68 -12.99
C THR A 54 4.56 1.97 -11.68
N GLU A 55 5.51 2.89 -11.66
CA GLU A 55 6.18 3.34 -10.43
C GLU A 55 5.17 3.93 -9.43
N THR A 56 4.27 4.81 -9.89
CA THR A 56 3.26 5.40 -9.00
C THR A 56 2.27 4.36 -8.46
N TYR A 57 1.94 3.35 -9.27
CA TYR A 57 1.13 2.20 -8.86
C TYR A 57 1.87 1.37 -7.80
N ASN A 58 3.12 0.99 -8.04
CA ASN A 58 3.94 0.20 -7.12
C ASN A 58 4.15 0.93 -5.78
N ALA A 59 4.42 2.23 -5.82
CA ALA A 59 4.54 3.05 -4.61
C ALA A 59 3.24 3.08 -3.80
N THR A 60 2.09 3.02 -4.45
CA THR A 60 0.77 2.98 -3.79
C THR A 60 0.45 1.58 -3.26
N GLU A 61 0.85 0.53 -3.98
CA GLU A 61 0.77 -0.85 -3.50
C GLU A 61 1.58 -1.06 -2.22
N GLU A 62 2.80 -0.55 -2.15
CA GLU A 62 3.61 -0.63 -0.93
C GLU A 62 2.96 0.10 0.25
N LYS A 63 2.40 1.29 0.01
CA LYS A 63 1.63 2.02 1.03
C LYS A 63 0.40 1.24 1.47
N LEU A 64 -0.33 0.62 0.53
CA LEU A 64 -1.51 -0.18 0.82
C LEU A 64 -1.15 -1.44 1.62
N ARG A 65 -0.04 -2.10 1.31
CA ARG A 65 0.46 -3.27 2.05
C ARG A 65 0.75 -2.91 3.51
N LYS A 66 1.49 -1.83 3.76
CA LYS A 66 1.77 -1.33 5.11
C LYS A 66 0.48 -0.94 5.85
N GLN A 67 -0.44 -0.27 5.17
CA GLN A 67 -1.72 0.13 5.74
C GLN A 67 -2.60 -1.07 6.12
N ARG A 68 -2.59 -2.15 5.31
CA ARG A 68 -3.31 -3.40 5.63
C ARG A 68 -2.77 -4.06 6.89
N THR A 69 -1.45 -4.13 7.04
CA THR A 69 -0.83 -4.63 8.27
C THR A 69 -1.27 -3.79 9.46
N ARG A 70 -1.20 -2.45 9.35
CA ARG A 70 -1.62 -1.55 10.43
C ARG A 70 -3.10 -1.71 10.80
N THR A 71 -3.96 -1.90 9.82
CA THR A 71 -5.40 -2.10 10.05
C THR A 71 -5.66 -3.42 10.76
N ARG A 72 -4.94 -4.49 10.40
CA ARG A 72 -5.02 -5.79 11.10
C ARG A 72 -4.55 -5.70 12.54
N GLU A 73 -3.42 -5.05 12.80
CA GLU A 73 -2.90 -4.81 14.15
C GLU A 73 -3.93 -4.08 15.02
N LEU A 74 -4.48 -2.96 14.53
CA LEU A 74 -5.48 -2.19 15.26
C LEU A 74 -6.79 -2.97 15.48
N THR A 75 -7.15 -3.84 14.53
CA THR A 75 -8.33 -4.71 14.68
C THR A 75 -8.10 -5.75 15.78
N ALA A 76 -6.91 -6.36 15.82
CA ALA A 76 -6.55 -7.30 16.89
C ALA A 76 -6.49 -6.58 18.25
N GLU A 77 -5.87 -5.41 18.31
CA GLU A 77 -5.81 -4.57 19.52
C GLU A 77 -7.21 -4.19 20.01
N LEU A 78 -8.14 -3.88 19.08
CA LEU A 78 -9.53 -3.58 19.42
C LEU A 78 -10.26 -4.78 19.98
N VAL A 79 -10.04 -5.98 19.43
CA VAL A 79 -10.61 -7.22 19.96
C VAL A 79 -10.14 -7.43 21.39
N HIS A 80 -8.83 -7.35 21.64
CA HIS A 80 -8.28 -7.48 23.00
C HIS A 80 -8.85 -6.45 23.96
N ALA A 81 -8.89 -5.17 23.58
CA ALA A 81 -9.44 -4.11 24.45
C ALA A 81 -10.93 -4.32 24.75
N ARG A 82 -11.71 -4.86 23.79
CA ARG A 82 -13.12 -5.19 24.01
C ARG A 82 -13.30 -6.40 24.91
N THR A 83 -12.42 -7.39 24.84
CA THR A 83 -12.42 -8.52 25.77
C THR A 83 -12.14 -8.04 27.20
N GLU A 84 -11.08 -7.25 27.41
CA GLU A 84 -10.75 -6.69 28.74
C GLU A 84 -11.89 -5.81 29.31
N LEU A 85 -12.58 -5.07 28.44
CA LEU A 85 -13.75 -4.28 28.81
C LEU A 85 -14.93 -5.18 29.20
N ALA A 86 -15.18 -6.26 28.46
CA ALA A 86 -16.24 -7.21 28.78
C ALA A 86 -15.99 -7.87 30.15
N ASP A 87 -14.75 -8.29 30.44
CA ASP A 87 -14.38 -8.83 31.75
C ASP A 87 -14.64 -7.80 32.87
N SER A 88 -14.33 -6.52 32.61
CA SER A 88 -14.60 -5.44 33.56
C SER A 88 -16.10 -5.19 33.77
N HIS A 89 -16.92 -5.32 32.72
CA HIS A 89 -18.38 -5.26 32.81
C HIS A 89 -18.93 -6.44 33.63
N ASP A 90 -18.39 -7.64 33.44
CA ASP A 90 -18.81 -8.82 34.20
C ASP A 90 -18.50 -8.67 35.69
N ASP A 91 -17.32 -8.13 36.02
CA ASP A 91 -16.93 -7.82 37.40
C ASP A 91 -17.87 -6.78 38.03
N ALA A 92 -18.15 -5.69 37.30
CA ALA A 92 -19.10 -4.67 37.73
C ALA A 92 -20.52 -5.25 37.91
N GLY A 93 -20.95 -6.13 37.02
CA GLY A 93 -22.23 -6.83 37.10
C GLY A 93 -22.31 -7.79 38.29
N ARG A 94 -21.20 -8.44 38.68
CA ARG A 94 -21.14 -9.25 39.90
C ARG A 94 -21.27 -8.37 41.14
N LEU A 95 -20.56 -7.25 41.20
CA LEU A 95 -20.70 -6.28 42.28
C LEU A 95 -22.13 -5.77 42.39
N ALA A 96 -22.75 -5.36 41.27
CA ALA A 96 -24.13 -4.86 41.25
C ALA A 96 -25.13 -5.90 41.79
N ARG A 97 -24.96 -7.19 41.48
CA ARG A 97 -25.80 -8.26 42.03
C ARG A 97 -25.59 -8.45 43.54
N GLN A 98 -24.35 -8.38 44.03
CA GLN A 98 -24.07 -8.44 45.47
C GLN A 98 -24.75 -7.29 46.23
N GLN A 99 -24.72 -6.08 45.66
CA GLN A 99 -25.41 -4.90 46.18
C GLN A 99 -26.94 -5.10 46.18
N TYR A 100 -27.50 -5.58 45.07
CA TYR A 100 -28.94 -5.81 44.93
C TYR A 100 -29.48 -6.91 45.86
N GLN A 101 -28.70 -7.96 46.08
CA GLN A 101 -29.08 -9.05 46.98
C GLN A 101 -28.90 -8.70 48.46
N GLY A 102 -28.54 -7.45 48.80
CA GLY A 102 -28.38 -7.01 50.19
C GLY A 102 -27.15 -7.58 50.91
N HIS A 103 -26.24 -8.26 50.20
CA HIS A 103 -24.99 -8.82 50.75
C HIS A 103 -23.85 -7.79 50.79
N SER A 104 -24.19 -6.50 50.74
CA SER A 104 -23.20 -5.44 50.71
C SER A 104 -22.81 -5.02 52.13
N THR A 105 -21.50 -5.01 52.39
CA THR A 105 -20.92 -4.40 53.58
C THR A 105 -21.24 -2.91 53.68
N LEU A 106 -21.62 -2.26 52.57
CA LEU A 106 -21.98 -0.84 52.47
C LEU A 106 -23.46 -0.54 52.76
N SER A 107 -24.24 -1.49 53.31
CA SER A 107 -25.60 -1.17 53.75
C SER A 107 -25.52 -0.06 54.78
N SER A 108 -25.77 1.19 54.35
CA SER A 108 -25.66 2.37 55.21
C SER A 108 -26.54 2.24 56.45
N TYR A 109 -27.62 1.46 56.33
CA TYR A 109 -28.52 1.11 57.42
C TYR A 109 -27.86 0.23 58.49
N ALA A 110 -27.10 -0.80 58.10
CA ALA A 110 -26.39 -1.67 59.04
C ALA A 110 -25.29 -0.90 59.77
N PHE A 111 -24.52 -0.06 59.05
CA PHE A 111 -23.50 0.80 59.66
C PHE A 111 -24.09 1.90 60.56
N LEU A 112 -25.23 2.50 60.16
CA LEU A 112 -26.00 3.42 61.01
C LEU A 112 -26.46 2.74 62.31
N LEU A 113 -26.88 1.48 62.23
CA LEU A 113 -27.22 0.67 63.40
C LEU A 113 -26.00 0.41 64.29
N THR A 114 -24.82 0.09 63.72
CA THR A 114 -23.61 -0.13 64.54
C THR A 114 -23.15 1.13 65.27
N LEU A 115 -23.21 2.29 64.62
CA LEU A 115 -22.89 3.60 65.21
C LEU A 115 -23.83 4.00 66.36
N LEU A 116 -25.05 3.45 66.39
CA LEU A 116 -26.02 3.66 67.47
C LEU A 116 -25.84 2.70 68.66
N THR A 117 -25.00 1.67 68.52
CA THR A 117 -24.68 0.69 69.59
C THR A 117 -23.39 1.03 70.35
N PRO A 118 -23.28 0.70 71.65
CA PRO A 118 -22.25 1.23 72.55
C PRO A 118 -20.87 0.53 72.46
N HIS A 119 -20.51 -0.07 71.32
CA HIS A 119 -19.25 -0.81 71.14
C HIS A 119 -18.31 -0.11 70.13
N PRO A 120 -17.52 0.90 70.56
CA PRO A 120 -16.72 1.74 69.67
C PRO A 120 -15.57 1.02 68.96
N GLU A 121 -15.01 -0.04 69.55
CA GLU A 121 -13.91 -0.81 68.94
C GLU A 121 -14.36 -1.56 67.68
N SER A 122 -15.54 -2.18 67.72
CA SER A 122 -16.16 -2.87 66.58
C SER A 122 -16.49 -1.91 65.42
N ALA A 123 -16.83 -0.65 65.72
CA ALA A 123 -17.08 0.36 64.69
C ALA A 123 -15.81 0.75 63.91
N ALA A 124 -14.64 0.74 64.55
CA ALA A 124 -13.36 1.04 63.89
C ALA A 124 -12.94 -0.08 62.93
N ASP A 125 -13.17 -1.35 63.29
CA ASP A 125 -12.89 -2.48 62.40
C ASP A 125 -13.85 -2.52 61.21
N GLU A 126 -15.14 -2.29 61.42
CA GLU A 126 -16.11 -2.16 60.34
C GLU A 126 -15.79 -1.00 59.39
N ALA A 127 -15.34 0.14 59.91
CA ALA A 127 -14.90 1.27 59.11
C ALA A 127 -13.70 0.91 58.20
N ARG A 128 -12.74 0.13 58.70
CA ARG A 128 -11.60 -0.36 57.88
C ARG A 128 -12.05 -1.31 56.78
N GLU A 129 -13.02 -2.19 57.05
CA GLU A 129 -13.56 -3.09 56.01
C GLU A 129 -14.36 -2.33 54.94
N LEU A 130 -15.13 -1.31 55.36
CA LEU A 130 -15.84 -0.39 54.47
C LEU A 130 -14.87 0.38 53.56
N GLU A 131 -13.79 0.92 54.13
CA GLU A 131 -12.77 1.63 53.36
C GLU A 131 -12.12 0.71 52.31
N ARG A 132 -11.79 -0.53 52.69
CA ARG A 132 -11.26 -1.53 51.73
C ARG A 132 -12.29 -1.88 50.65
N ALA A 133 -13.57 -2.01 51.00
CA ALA A 133 -14.64 -2.27 50.04
C ALA A 133 -14.82 -1.11 49.05
N ALA A 134 -14.89 0.12 49.55
CA ALA A 134 -14.95 1.34 48.74
C ALA A 134 -13.72 1.46 47.84
N GLY A 135 -12.53 1.12 48.35
CA GLY A 135 -11.29 1.07 47.56
C GLY A 135 -11.37 0.05 46.41
N ARG A 136 -11.90 -1.15 46.64
CA ARG A 136 -12.10 -2.16 45.58
C ARG A 136 -13.10 -1.67 44.52
N GLU A 137 -14.20 -1.07 44.93
CA GLU A 137 -15.20 -0.51 44.01
C GLU A 137 -14.61 0.63 43.17
N ALA A 138 -13.85 1.54 43.78
CA ALA A 138 -13.18 2.62 43.08
C ALA A 138 -12.20 2.09 42.01
N VAL A 139 -11.43 1.04 42.32
CA VAL A 139 -10.53 0.38 41.36
C VAL A 139 -11.31 -0.25 40.20
N LEU A 140 -12.44 -0.91 40.48
CA LEU A 140 -13.30 -1.48 39.44
C LEU A 140 -13.85 -0.40 38.50
N MET A 141 -14.39 0.69 39.05
CA MET A 141 -14.92 1.81 38.27
C MET A 141 -13.82 2.49 37.44
N GLN A 142 -12.63 2.65 38.01
CA GLN A 142 -11.47 3.19 37.30
C GLN A 142 -11.06 2.26 36.14
N ARG A 143 -11.01 0.94 36.36
CA ARG A 143 -10.66 -0.03 35.32
C ARG A 143 -11.70 -0.03 34.20
N LEU A 144 -12.98 0.00 34.54
CA LEU A 144 -14.09 0.11 33.59
C LEU A 144 -13.96 1.36 32.71
N THR A 145 -13.83 2.54 33.34
CA THR A 145 -13.74 3.83 32.64
C THR A 145 -12.49 3.90 31.75
N ARG A 146 -11.35 3.36 32.23
CA ARG A 146 -10.12 3.27 31.43
C ARG A 146 -10.28 2.30 30.25
N GLY A 147 -10.93 1.16 30.47
CA GLY A 147 -11.25 0.18 29.44
C GLY A 147 -12.12 0.76 28.32
N GLU A 148 -13.18 1.49 28.68
CA GLU A 148 -14.07 2.16 27.72
C GLU A 148 -13.31 3.18 26.87
N ARG A 149 -12.55 4.08 27.52
CA ARG A 149 -11.74 5.09 26.83
C ARG A 149 -10.70 4.45 25.90
N ARG A 150 -10.05 3.38 26.36
CA ARG A 150 -9.06 2.64 25.58
C ARG A 150 -9.71 1.99 24.35
N ALA A 151 -10.82 1.27 24.54
CA ALA A 151 -11.55 0.63 23.46
C ALA A 151 -12.05 1.63 22.41
N ASP A 152 -12.59 2.78 22.85
CA ASP A 152 -13.05 3.84 21.94
C ASP A 152 -11.89 4.49 21.16
N THR A 153 -10.77 4.77 21.84
CA THR A 153 -9.56 5.30 21.20
C THR A 153 -9.05 4.36 20.11
N ILE A 154 -8.96 3.06 20.41
CA ILE A 154 -8.51 2.06 19.44
C ILE A 154 -9.54 1.91 18.32
N ALA A 155 -10.84 1.93 18.62
CA ALA A 155 -11.90 1.84 17.61
C ALA A 155 -11.83 3.00 16.62
N THR A 156 -11.62 4.22 17.12
CA THR A 156 -11.45 5.42 16.27
C THR A 156 -10.20 5.30 15.41
N ARG A 157 -9.08 4.85 15.97
CA ARG A 157 -7.84 4.60 15.19
C ARG A 157 -8.04 3.52 14.12
N ALA A 158 -8.76 2.44 14.44
CA ALA A 158 -9.05 1.35 13.52
C ALA A 158 -9.95 1.82 12.36
N ARG A 159 -10.97 2.63 12.64
CA ARG A 159 -11.83 3.26 11.61
C ARG A 159 -11.01 4.15 10.68
N THR A 160 -10.22 5.07 11.21
CA THR A 160 -9.34 5.94 10.42
C THR A 160 -8.34 5.15 9.58
N ALA A 161 -7.79 4.05 10.13
CA ALA A 161 -6.89 3.17 9.39
C ALA A 161 -7.61 2.45 8.23
N LEU A 162 -8.85 2.03 8.43
CA LEU A 162 -9.68 1.41 7.40
C LEU A 162 -10.03 2.42 6.30
N ASP A 163 -10.41 3.65 6.63
CA ASP A 163 -10.71 4.71 5.66
C ASP A 163 -9.48 5.02 4.79
N LYS A 164 -8.30 5.07 5.41
CA LYS A 164 -7.03 5.21 4.68
C LYS A 164 -6.75 4.00 3.78
N GLN A 165 -7.08 2.79 4.20
CA GLN A 165 -6.97 1.59 3.36
C GLN A 165 -7.91 1.66 2.14
N LEU A 166 -9.15 2.11 2.33
CA LEU A 166 -10.15 2.24 1.27
C LEU A 166 -9.73 3.30 0.24
N SER A 167 -9.29 4.47 0.70
CA SER A 167 -8.78 5.53 -0.18
C SER A 167 -7.54 5.09 -0.99
N LEU A 168 -6.59 4.39 -0.37
CA LEU A 168 -5.44 3.80 -1.08
C LEU A 168 -5.87 2.75 -2.10
N THR A 169 -6.86 1.92 -1.77
CA THR A 169 -7.40 0.90 -2.68
C THR A 169 -8.05 1.57 -3.91
N ALA A 170 -8.83 2.62 -3.71
CA ALA A 170 -9.43 3.41 -4.79
C ALA A 170 -8.36 4.08 -5.66
N LYS A 171 -7.30 4.64 -5.04
CA LYS A 171 -6.17 5.25 -5.75
C LYS A 171 -5.40 4.22 -6.59
N ARG A 172 -5.10 3.06 -6.01
CA ARG A 172 -4.45 1.94 -6.69
C ARG A 172 -5.26 1.48 -7.91
N LYS A 173 -6.59 1.38 -7.80
CA LYS A 173 -7.47 1.05 -8.93
C LYS A 173 -7.31 2.04 -10.07
N LYS A 174 -7.40 3.35 -9.79
CA LYS A 174 -7.20 4.41 -10.80
C LYS A 174 -5.83 4.34 -11.47
N GLN A 175 -4.78 4.05 -10.70
CA GLN A 175 -3.42 3.92 -11.23
C GLN A 175 -3.25 2.68 -12.11
N ARG A 176 -3.83 1.54 -11.72
CA ARG A 176 -3.87 0.34 -12.55
C ARG A 176 -4.54 0.63 -13.89
N ASP A 177 -5.70 1.28 -13.87
CA ASP A 177 -6.44 1.63 -15.09
C ASP A 177 -5.62 2.59 -15.98
N LYS A 178 -4.82 3.49 -15.37
CA LYS A 178 -3.85 4.34 -16.09
C LYS A 178 -2.74 3.54 -16.75
N VAL A 179 -2.14 2.57 -16.04
CA VAL A 179 -1.11 1.67 -16.60
C VAL A 179 -1.69 0.90 -17.79
N GLU A 180 -2.86 0.28 -17.63
CA GLU A 180 -3.55 -0.45 -18.71
C GLU A 180 -3.85 0.44 -19.93
N LYS A 181 -4.18 1.73 -19.71
CA LYS A 181 -4.37 2.68 -20.81
C LYS A 181 -3.07 2.97 -21.57
N GLN A 182 -1.94 3.11 -20.87
CA GLN A 182 -0.64 3.31 -21.52
C GLN A 182 -0.23 2.07 -22.31
N LEU A 183 -0.38 0.87 -21.73
CA LEU A 183 -0.08 -0.39 -22.39
C LEU A 183 -0.92 -0.58 -23.66
N ARG A 184 -2.23 -0.32 -23.60
CA ARG A 184 -3.10 -0.33 -24.80
C ARG A 184 -2.70 0.69 -25.85
N SER A 185 -2.14 1.83 -25.45
CA SER A 185 -1.66 2.84 -26.39
C SER A 185 -0.37 2.39 -27.09
N ILE A 186 0.52 1.71 -26.36
CA ILE A 186 1.71 1.07 -26.93
C ILE A 186 1.29 -0.02 -27.92
N GLU A 187 0.39 -0.91 -27.51
CA GLU A 187 -0.13 -2.00 -28.36
C GLU A 187 -0.73 -1.47 -29.66
N LYS A 188 -1.60 -0.45 -29.59
CA LYS A 188 -2.18 0.19 -30.78
C LYS A 188 -1.12 0.78 -31.71
N LEU A 189 -0.06 1.38 -31.16
CA LEU A 189 1.03 1.93 -31.97
C LEU A 189 1.80 0.79 -32.67
N LEU A 190 2.10 -0.29 -31.96
CA LEU A 190 2.82 -1.44 -32.50
C LEU A 190 2.01 -2.16 -33.60
N VAL A 191 0.70 -2.32 -33.41
CA VAL A 191 -0.19 -2.92 -34.42
C VAL A 191 -0.33 -2.01 -35.66
N ALA A 192 -0.25 -0.70 -35.48
CA ALA A 192 -0.37 0.25 -36.58
C ALA A 192 0.93 0.45 -37.38
N LEU A 193 2.06 -0.12 -36.97
CA LEU A 193 3.31 -0.07 -37.72
C LEU A 193 3.22 -0.94 -38.98
N SER A 194 3.53 -0.36 -40.14
CA SER A 194 3.62 -1.10 -41.40
C SER A 194 4.96 -1.81 -41.57
N ALA A 195 4.98 -2.91 -42.33
CA ALA A 195 6.22 -3.62 -42.67
C ALA A 195 7.27 -2.72 -43.33
N ARG A 196 6.83 -1.73 -44.12
CA ARG A 196 7.70 -0.72 -44.75
C ARG A 196 8.38 0.19 -43.73
N GLN A 197 7.67 0.61 -42.68
CA GLN A 197 8.23 1.41 -41.59
C GLN A 197 9.23 0.60 -40.77
N ILE A 198 8.94 -0.67 -40.48
CA ILE A 198 9.89 -1.59 -39.79
C ILE A 198 11.17 -1.76 -40.61
N ALA A 199 11.07 -1.97 -41.93
CA ALA A 199 12.22 -2.09 -42.81
C ALA A 199 13.08 -0.80 -42.85
N GLN A 200 12.45 0.37 -42.81
CA GLN A 200 13.16 1.65 -42.73
C GLN A 200 13.91 1.84 -41.41
N VAL A 201 13.35 1.39 -40.28
CA VAL A 201 14.08 1.36 -38.99
C VAL A 201 15.32 0.48 -39.10
N ALA A 202 15.14 -0.77 -39.54
CA ALA A 202 16.24 -1.73 -39.65
C ALA A 202 17.35 -1.24 -40.61
N GLN A 203 16.97 -0.55 -41.68
CA GLN A 203 17.94 0.03 -42.61
C GLN A 203 18.75 1.17 -41.96
N ARG A 204 18.09 2.08 -41.23
CA ARG A 204 18.80 3.14 -40.49
C ARG A 204 19.72 2.58 -39.43
N GLU A 205 19.31 1.55 -38.69
CA GLU A 205 20.17 0.89 -37.71
C GLU A 205 21.42 0.30 -38.36
N ARG A 206 21.29 -0.35 -39.52
CA ARG A 206 22.45 -0.86 -40.30
C ARG A 206 23.38 0.26 -40.75
N GLU A 207 22.84 1.39 -41.18
CA GLU A 207 23.64 2.54 -41.61
C GLU A 207 24.37 3.21 -40.44
N GLU A 208 23.69 3.41 -39.31
CA GLU A 208 24.30 4.01 -38.12
C GLU A 208 25.35 3.10 -37.49
N THR A 209 25.11 1.79 -37.43
CA THR A 209 26.11 0.81 -36.96
C THR A 209 27.33 0.78 -37.88
N ALA A 210 27.15 0.78 -39.21
CA ALA A 210 28.26 0.83 -40.16
C ALA A 210 29.05 2.15 -40.07
N LYS A 211 28.40 3.28 -39.76
CA LYS A 211 29.08 4.56 -39.50
C LYS A 211 29.85 4.52 -38.19
N ALA A 212 29.27 3.99 -37.12
CA ALA A 212 29.94 3.86 -35.83
C ALA A 212 31.16 2.93 -35.92
N GLN A 213 31.05 1.83 -36.67
CA GLN A 213 32.16 0.92 -36.94
C GLN A 213 33.29 1.62 -37.70
N ARG A 214 32.98 2.36 -38.79
CA ARG A 214 33.98 3.15 -39.51
C ARG A 214 34.66 4.17 -38.61
N LYS A 215 33.88 4.92 -37.84
CA LYS A 215 34.43 5.89 -36.89
C LYS A 215 35.34 5.24 -35.84
N LEU A 216 35.02 4.02 -35.38
CA LEU A 216 35.85 3.26 -34.46
C LEU A 216 37.17 2.83 -35.12
N LEU A 217 37.12 2.33 -36.36
CA LEU A 217 38.31 1.97 -37.15
C LEU A 217 39.19 3.20 -37.42
N ASP A 218 38.58 4.30 -37.83
CA ASP A 218 39.27 5.57 -38.12
C ASP A 218 39.84 6.23 -36.85
N SER A 219 39.30 5.92 -35.67
CA SER A 219 39.79 6.45 -34.39
C SER A 219 41.09 5.81 -33.90
N GLY A 220 41.58 4.75 -34.55
CA GLY A 220 42.80 4.04 -34.16
C GLY A 220 42.70 3.30 -32.82
N ALA A 221 41.51 3.24 -32.20
CA ALA A 221 41.28 2.55 -30.92
C ALA A 221 41.50 1.02 -30.99
N LEU A 222 41.61 0.48 -32.20
CA LEU A 222 41.86 -0.93 -32.48
C LEU A 222 43.31 -1.23 -32.92
N ASP A 223 44.23 -0.26 -32.85
CA ASP A 223 45.64 -0.51 -33.15
C ASP A 223 46.28 -1.43 -32.08
N PRO A 224 46.80 -2.62 -32.47
CA PRO A 224 47.44 -3.54 -31.53
C PRO A 224 48.71 -2.96 -30.90
N ALA A 225 49.25 -1.86 -31.44
CA ALA A 225 50.41 -1.14 -30.92
C ALA A 225 50.14 -0.36 -29.61
N LYS A 226 48.87 -0.12 -29.25
CA LYS A 226 48.49 0.53 -27.97
C LYS A 226 47.84 -0.43 -26.96
N SER A 227 47.54 -1.66 -27.39
CA SER A 227 46.97 -2.72 -26.54
C SER A 227 47.99 -3.78 -26.11
N ALA A 228 49.28 -3.51 -26.25
CA ALA A 228 50.35 -4.39 -25.80
C ALA A 228 51.46 -3.62 -25.05
N SER A 229 51.24 -3.44 -23.74
CA SER A 229 52.33 -3.59 -22.77
C SER A 229 51.74 -3.91 -21.39
N PRO A 230 51.54 -5.18 -21.03
CA PRO A 230 51.70 -5.57 -19.65
C PRO A 230 53.18 -5.35 -19.28
N PRO A 231 53.50 -4.70 -18.14
CA PRO A 231 54.89 -4.45 -17.78
C PRO A 231 55.65 -5.78 -17.62
N ALA A 232 56.70 -5.96 -18.42
CA ALA A 232 57.63 -7.07 -18.26
C ALA A 232 58.52 -6.83 -17.01
N PRO A 233 58.81 -7.87 -16.21
CA PRO A 233 59.59 -7.76 -14.99
C PRO A 233 61.08 -7.53 -15.28
N THR A 234 61.66 -6.52 -14.64
CA THR A 234 63.07 -6.13 -14.75
C THR A 234 64.00 -7.18 -14.11
N PRO A 235 65.13 -7.56 -14.74
CA PRO A 235 66.14 -8.43 -14.14
C PRO A 235 67.25 -7.62 -13.43
N GLY A 236 67.60 -8.04 -12.20
CA GLY A 236 68.80 -7.65 -11.44
C GLY A 236 68.61 -6.45 -10.50
N GLY A 237 68.93 -6.52 -9.21
CA GLY A 237 69.52 -7.56 -8.38
C GLY A 237 69.54 -7.10 -6.92
N GLY A 238 69.76 -8.03 -5.98
CA GLY A 238 70.10 -7.69 -4.59
C GLY A 238 69.31 -8.42 -3.51
N THR A 239 69.77 -9.65 -3.20
CA THR A 239 69.73 -10.32 -1.88
C THR A 239 68.40 -10.44 -1.13
N ARG A 240 67.96 -11.68 -0.85
CA ARG A 240 68.20 -12.38 0.44
C ARG A 240 67.35 -13.66 0.51
N THR A 241 68.06 -14.78 0.59
CA THR A 241 67.76 -16.11 1.15
C THR A 241 66.30 -16.53 1.42
N THR A 242 65.85 -17.59 0.74
CA THR A 242 64.78 -18.50 1.18
C THR A 242 65.36 -19.91 1.35
N PRO A 243 65.00 -20.66 2.41
CA PRO A 243 65.00 -22.12 2.35
C PRO A 243 63.60 -22.64 1.98
N ALA A 244 63.60 -23.73 1.23
CA ALA A 244 62.42 -24.41 0.67
C ALA A 244 61.45 -24.98 1.72
N PRO A 245 60.19 -25.28 1.32
CA PRO A 245 59.79 -26.69 1.39
C PRO A 245 58.85 -27.20 0.26
N GLY A 246 59.06 -28.49 -0.04
CA GLY A 246 58.14 -29.59 -0.45
C GLY A 246 56.81 -29.40 -1.21
N PRO A 247 56.41 -30.38 -2.06
CA PRO A 247 55.21 -30.29 -2.90
C PRO A 247 53.95 -30.86 -2.20
N GLY A 248 52.81 -30.20 -2.41
CA GLY A 248 51.52 -30.63 -1.87
C GLY A 248 50.32 -30.18 -2.70
N ARG A 249 49.95 -31.02 -3.68
CA ARG A 249 48.61 -31.43 -4.15
C ARG A 249 47.54 -30.38 -4.56
N ALA A 250 47.00 -30.61 -5.76
CA ALA A 250 45.94 -29.90 -6.45
C ALA A 250 44.51 -30.12 -5.91
N THR A 251 43.64 -29.11 -6.11
CA THR A 251 42.22 -29.23 -6.48
C THR A 251 41.74 -27.94 -7.20
N PRO A 252 40.88 -28.01 -8.23
CA PRO A 252 40.62 -26.89 -9.14
C PRO A 252 39.40 -26.02 -8.78
N ALA A 253 39.42 -24.83 -9.37
CA ALA A 253 38.43 -23.76 -9.35
C ALA A 253 37.17 -24.02 -10.20
N GLY A 254 36.14 -23.21 -9.91
CA GLY A 254 34.94 -22.91 -10.70
C GLY A 254 33.87 -22.38 -9.74
N THR A 255 33.28 -21.18 -9.82
CA THR A 255 32.92 -20.30 -10.94
C THR A 255 32.44 -18.97 -10.34
N PRO A 256 32.71 -17.77 -10.93
CA PRO A 256 32.04 -16.54 -10.52
C PRO A 256 30.63 -16.39 -11.16
N SER A 257 29.69 -15.95 -10.33
CA SER A 257 28.24 -15.79 -10.57
C SER A 257 27.85 -14.92 -11.79
N PRO A 258 26.74 -15.22 -12.49
CA PRO A 258 26.19 -14.34 -13.52
C PRO A 258 25.32 -13.20 -12.94
N VAL A 259 25.40 -12.05 -13.59
CA VAL A 259 24.54 -10.87 -13.42
C VAL A 259 23.08 -11.23 -13.69
N ALA A 260 22.20 -10.88 -12.75
CA ALA A 260 20.76 -11.14 -12.84
C ALA A 260 20.09 -10.31 -13.94
N THR A 261 19.62 -10.98 -15.00
CA THR A 261 18.64 -10.43 -15.94
C THR A 261 17.28 -10.35 -15.27
N VAL A 262 16.74 -9.13 -15.14
CA VAL A 262 15.34 -8.90 -14.73
C VAL A 262 14.41 -9.43 -15.80
N THR A 263 13.83 -10.61 -15.54
CA THR A 263 12.76 -11.20 -16.34
C THR A 263 11.41 -10.66 -15.83
N ALA A 264 10.62 -10.05 -16.71
CA ALA A 264 9.28 -9.58 -16.38
C ALA A 264 8.35 -10.76 -15.99
N PRO A 265 7.51 -10.63 -14.95
CA PRO A 265 6.59 -11.70 -14.57
C PRO A 265 5.44 -11.85 -15.57
N ARG A 266 5.23 -13.08 -16.05
CA ARG A 266 4.06 -13.46 -16.85
C ARG A 266 2.75 -13.26 -16.05
N PRO A 267 1.65 -12.82 -16.67
CA PRO A 267 0.36 -12.72 -16.00
C PRO A 267 -0.19 -14.12 -15.67
N ARG A 268 -0.65 -14.30 -14.43
CA ARG A 268 -1.41 -15.49 -14.01
C ARG A 268 -2.77 -15.54 -14.72
N PRO A 269 -3.27 -16.72 -15.12
CA PRO A 269 -4.65 -16.83 -15.60
C PRO A 269 -5.64 -16.43 -14.50
N ALA A 270 -6.68 -15.70 -14.89
CA ALA A 270 -7.75 -15.26 -14.00
C ALA A 270 -8.50 -16.46 -13.40
N PRO A 271 -8.94 -16.40 -12.13
CA PRO A 271 -9.83 -17.43 -11.58
C PRO A 271 -11.17 -17.38 -12.33
N ALA A 272 -11.68 -18.55 -12.71
CA ALA A 272 -12.99 -18.72 -13.32
C ALA A 272 -14.08 -18.06 -12.46
N ALA A 273 -14.98 -17.34 -13.10
CA ALA A 273 -16.13 -16.71 -12.44
C ALA A 273 -17.04 -17.80 -11.83
N PRO A 274 -17.62 -17.57 -10.64
CA PRO A 274 -18.61 -18.49 -10.09
C PRO A 274 -19.87 -18.50 -10.96
N GLU A 275 -20.19 -19.67 -11.49
CA GLU A 275 -21.42 -19.99 -12.21
C GLU A 275 -22.63 -19.69 -11.32
N TRP A 276 -23.36 -18.62 -11.63
CA TRP A 276 -24.62 -18.31 -10.98
C TRP A 276 -25.68 -19.31 -11.44
N ARG A 277 -25.98 -20.30 -10.59
CA ARG A 277 -27.16 -21.16 -10.76
C ARG A 277 -28.39 -20.43 -10.19
N PRO A 278 -29.45 -20.17 -10.98
CA PRO A 278 -30.69 -19.64 -10.43
C PRO A 278 -31.32 -20.66 -9.48
N ARG A 279 -31.67 -20.20 -8.27
CA ARG A 279 -32.47 -20.96 -7.30
C ARG A 279 -33.80 -21.34 -7.95
N ARG A 280 -34.11 -22.64 -7.96
CA ARG A 280 -35.46 -23.14 -8.27
C ARG A 280 -36.46 -22.51 -7.29
N PRO A 281 -37.62 -22.01 -7.75
CA PRO A 281 -38.67 -21.60 -6.85
C PRO A 281 -39.17 -22.83 -6.08
N GLY A 282 -39.06 -22.75 -4.76
CA GLY A 282 -39.62 -23.75 -3.85
C GLY A 282 -41.13 -23.80 -4.00
N SER A 283 -41.64 -25.00 -4.24
CA SER A 283 -43.06 -25.33 -4.19
C SER A 283 -43.66 -24.84 -2.87
N GLY A 284 -44.63 -23.92 -2.97
CA GLY A 284 -45.46 -23.51 -1.85
C GLY A 284 -46.16 -24.72 -1.23
N ARG A 285 -45.94 -24.93 0.06
CA ARG A 285 -46.87 -25.68 0.89
C ARG A 285 -47.90 -24.71 1.42
N SER A 286 -49.13 -24.87 0.96
CA SER A 286 -50.33 -24.26 1.51
C SER A 286 -50.48 -24.63 2.99
N PRO A 287 -50.97 -23.74 3.86
CA PRO A 287 -51.37 -24.10 5.20
C PRO A 287 -52.78 -24.68 5.16
N THR A 288 -52.95 -25.92 5.61
CA THR A 288 -54.26 -26.48 5.94
C THR A 288 -54.36 -26.64 7.45
N ARG A 289 -55.30 -25.87 8.00
CA ARG A 289 -56.15 -26.12 9.17
C ARG A 289 -55.54 -26.07 10.57
#